data_AF-A0A832DFY7-F1
#
_entry.id   AF-A0A832DFY7-F1
#
_cell.length_a   1.000
_cell.length_b   1.000
_cell.length_c   1.000
_cell.angle_alpha   90.00
_cell.angle_beta   90.00
_cell.angle_gamma   90.00
#
_symmetry.space_group_name_H-M   'P 1'
#
loop_
_entity.id
_entity.type
_entity.pdbx_description
1 polymer ?
#
loop_
_entity_poly.entity_id
_entity_poly.type
_entity_poly.pdbx_seq_one_letter_code
_entity_poly.pdbx_strand_id
1 'polypeptide(L)' 'EEVRAWLGGLFNGTMMVLLVVSLFWHARLGIQVVLEDYVHDRALGLAARIGLDLLTVALAVSCLLAILVVSLGS' A
#
# COMPACT_ATOMS: atom_id res chain seq x y z
N GLU A 1 7.76 7.42 21.68
CA GLU A 1 6.75 7.51 22.76
C GLU A 1 5.45 8.13 22.26
N GLU A 2 5.41 9.43 21.92
CA GLU A 2 4.16 10.13 21.53
C GLU A 2 3.44 9.51 20.32
N VAL A 3 4.14 9.30 19.20
CA VAL A 3 3.56 8.67 17.99
C VAL A 3 3.07 7.26 18.26
N ARG A 4 3.77 6.51 19.12
CA ARG A 4 3.41 5.15 19.50
C ARG A 4 2.12 5.14 20.32
N ALA A 5 2.02 6.03 21.32
CA ALA A 5 0.80 6.20 22.11
C ALA A 5 -0.39 6.63 21.24
N TRP A 6 -0.15 7.52 20.26
CA TRP A 6 -1.17 7.96 19.32
C TRP A 6 -1.66 6.81 18.41
N LEU A 7 -0.76 5.99 17.85
CA LEU A 7 -1.09 4.83 17.02
C LEU A 7 -1.70 3.66 17.79
N GLY A 8 -1.37 3.51 19.08
CA GLY A 8 -1.94 2.47 19.94
C GLY A 8 -3.44 2.63 20.21
N GLY A 9 -4.00 3.81 19.97
CA GLY A 9 -5.45 4.05 20.07
C GLY A 9 -6.23 3.37 18.94
N LEU A 10 -7.31 2.67 19.27
CA LEU A 10 -8.14 1.91 18.30
C LEU A 10 -8.56 2.74 17.08
N PHE A 11 -9.01 3.98 17.31
CA PHE A 11 -9.46 4.86 16.22
C PHE A 11 -8.31 5.25 15.29
N ASN A 12 -7.22 5.80 15.84
CA ASN A 12 -6.09 6.29 15.05
C ASN A 12 -5.37 5.15 14.31
N GLY A 13 -5.15 4.01 14.99
CA GLY A 13 -4.57 2.82 14.37
C GLY A 13 -5.43 2.30 13.22
N THR A 14 -6.75 2.23 13.40
CA THR A 14 -7.68 1.85 12.32
C THR A 14 -7.64 2.84 11.16
N MET A 15 -7.63 4.15 11.43
CA MET A 15 -7.54 5.17 10.39
C MET A 15 -6.23 5.08 9.62
N MET A 16 -5.12 4.77 10.29
CA MET A 16 -3.82 4.58 9.64
C MET A 16 -3.83 3.35 8.71
N VAL A 17 -4.42 2.23 9.17
CA VAL A 17 -4.61 1.04 8.32
C VAL A 17 -5.45 1.36 7.09
N LEU A 18 -6.60 2.03 7.27
CA LEU A 18 -7.46 2.43 6.16
C LEU A 18 -6.74 3.37 5.19
N LEU A 19 -5.99 4.34 5.69
CA LEU A 19 -5.20 5.25 4.86
C LEU A 19 -4.20 4.49 3.99
N VAL A 20 -3.44 3.57 4.58
CA VAL A 20 -2.46 2.75 3.85
C VAL A 20 -3.14 1.93 2.76
N VAL A 21 -4.25 1.25 3.09
CA VAL A 21 -5.01 0.46 2.11
C VAL A 21 -5.54 1.35 0.98
N SER A 22 -6.15 2.49 1.30
CA SER A 22 -6.66 3.44 0.32
C SER A 22 -5.55 3.98 -0.59
N LEU A 23 -4.39 4.32 -0.03
CA LEU A 23 -3.25 4.86 -0.78
C LEU A 23 -2.72 3.86 -1.79
N PHE A 24 -2.44 2.63 -1.36
CA PHE A 24 -1.92 1.58 -2.24
C PHE A 24 -2.95 1.13 -3.28
N TRP A 25 -4.24 1.07 -2.90
CA TRP A 25 -5.32 0.81 -3.85
C TRP A 25 -5.41 1.89 -4.93
N HIS A 26 -5.39 3.17 -4.53
CA HIS A 26 -5.44 4.30 -5.45
C HIS A 26 -4.21 4.34 -6.37
N ALA A 27 -3.01 4.17 -5.82
CA ALA A 27 -1.77 4.16 -6.58
C ALA A 27 -1.75 3.05 -7.63
N ARG A 28 -2.20 1.83 -7.27
CA ARG A 28 -2.34 0.71 -8.19
C ARG A 28 -3.27 1.05 -9.36
N LEU A 29 -4.45 1.60 -9.09
CA LEU A 29 -5.40 1.97 -10.15
C LEU A 29 -4.84 3.09 -11.05
N GLY A 30 -4.21 4.10 -10.46
CA GLY A 30 -3.62 5.20 -11.20
C GLY A 30 -2.50 4.75 -12.14
N ILE A 31 -1.55 3.94 -11.64
CA ILE A 31 -0.45 3.43 -12.46
C ILE A 31 -0.98 2.45 -13.51
N GLN A 32 -2.03 1.68 -13.23
CA GLN A 32 -2.64 0.80 -14.22
C GLN A 32 -3.09 1.58 -15.47
N VAL A 33 -3.78 2.71 -15.29
CA VAL A 33 -4.22 3.54 -16.42
C VAL A 33 -3.02 4.08 -17.20
N VAL A 34 -1.95 4.52 -16.51
CA VAL A 34 -0.70 4.94 -17.17
C VAL A 34 -0.08 3.79 -17.98
N LEU A 35 -0.06 2.56 -17.45
CA LEU A 35 0.45 1.41 -18.21
C LEU A 35 -0.40 1.13 -19.45
N GLU A 36 -1.73 1.21 -19.32
CA GLU A 36 -2.67 0.99 -20.43
C GLU A 36 -2.59 2.10 -21.51
N ASP A 37 -2.31 3.34 -21.13
CA ASP A 37 -2.23 4.48 -22.06
C ASP A 37 -0.88 4.59 -22.78
N TYR A 38 0.22 4.17 -22.13
CA TYR A 38 1.58 4.45 -22.64
C TYR A 38 2.37 3.19 -23.05
N VAL A 39 2.02 1.99 -22.59
CA VAL A 39 2.74 0.75 -22.90
C VAL A 39 2.02 -0.05 -23.97
N HIS A 40 2.49 0.08 -25.22
CA HIS A 40 1.88 -0.57 -26.38
C HIS A 40 2.36 -2.01 -26.61
N ASP A 41 3.53 -2.37 -26.07
CA ASP A 41 4.02 -3.74 -26.12
C ASP A 41 3.25 -4.62 -25.13
N ARG A 42 2.62 -5.68 -25.64
CA ARG A 42 1.74 -6.55 -24.84
C ARG A 42 2.50 -7.33 -23.76
N ALA A 43 3.70 -7.81 -24.05
CA ALA A 43 4.47 -8.60 -23.11
C ALA A 43 5.00 -7.72 -21.97
N LEU A 44 5.51 -6.54 -22.32
CA LEU A 44 5.97 -5.53 -21.36
C LEU A 44 4.82 -5.01 -20.51
N GLY A 45 3.66 -4.70 -21.11
CA GLY A 45 2.48 -4.24 -20.38
C GLY A 45 1.98 -5.27 -19.36
N LEU A 46 1.94 -6.55 -19.74
CA LEU A 46 1.58 -7.63 -18.82
C LEU A 46 2.61 -7.77 -17.68
N ALA A 47 3.91 -7.81 -18.01
CA ALA A 47 4.97 -7.92 -17.02
C ALA A 47 4.96 -6.74 -16.03
N ALA A 48 4.77 -5.51 -16.53
CA ALA A 48 4.68 -4.31 -15.72
C ALA A 48 3.46 -4.33 -14.80
N ARG A 49 2.29 -4.80 -15.29
CA ARG A 49 1.07 -4.91 -14.49
C ARG A 49 1.19 -5.95 -13.38
N ILE A 50 1.78 -7.11 -13.67
CA ILE A 50 2.09 -8.12 -12.65
C ILE A 50 3.09 -7.57 -11.62
N GLY A 51 4.14 -6.89 -12.09
CA GLY A 51 5.12 -6.25 -11.22
C GLY A 51 4.50 -5.19 -10.30
N LEU A 52 3.58 -4.37 -10.83
CA LEU A 52 2.82 -3.38 -10.08
C LEU A 52 1.98 -4.04 -8.97
N ASP A 53 1.25 -5.10 -9.30
CA ASP A 53 0.40 -5.81 -8.34
C ASP A 53 1.24 -6.44 -7.21
N LEU A 54 2.34 -7.10 -7.56
CA LEU A 54 3.26 -7.69 -6.57
C LEU A 54 3.89 -6.62 -5.67
N LEU A 55 4.37 -5.52 -6.25
CA LEU A 55 4.97 -4.42 -5.49
C LEU A 55 3.95 -3.76 -4.57
N THR A 56 2.73 -3.52 -5.05
CA THR A 56 1.63 -2.94 -4.26
C THR A 56 1.33 -3.82 -3.05
N VAL A 57 1.17 -5.13 -3.24
CA VAL A 57 0.90 -6.06 -2.14
C VAL A 57 2.07 -6.12 -1.15
N ALA A 58 3.31 -6.25 -1.65
CA ALA A 58 4.49 -6.34 -0.80
C ALA A 58 4.64 -5.10 0.09
N LEU A 59 4.52 -3.90 -0.49
CA LEU A 59 4.64 -2.64 0.24
C LEU A 59 3.46 -2.42 1.20
N ALA A 60 2.22 -2.66 0.76
CA ALA A 60 1.05 -2.54 1.62
C ALA A 60 1.15 -3.45 2.85
N VAL A 61 1.49 -4.72 2.65
CA VAL A 61 1.69 -5.68 3.76
C VAL A 61 2.81 -5.23 4.69
N SER A 62 3.94 -4.73 4.15
CA SER A 62 5.04 -4.23 4.98
C SER A 62 4.60 -3.06 5.89
N CYS A 63 3.83 -2.12 5.35
CA CYS A 63 3.29 -1.00 6.12
C CYS A 63 2.27 -1.46 7.17
N LEU A 64 1.37 -2.38 6.82
CA LEU A 64 0.39 -2.93 7.75
C LEU A 64 1.05 -3.68 8.91
N LEU A 65 2.07 -4.49 8.63
CA LEU A 65 2.86 -5.16 9.66
C LEU A 65 3.60 -4.15 10.55
N ALA A 66 4.20 -3.12 9.96
CA ALA A 66 4.86 -2.06 10.73
C ALA A 66 3.88 -1.33 11.67
N ILE A 67 2.67 -1.00 11.20
CA ILE A 67 1.62 -0.39 12.03
C ILE A 67 1.24 -1.33 13.18
N LEU A 68 1.06 -2.62 12.90
CA LEU A 68 0.70 -3.60 13.93
C LEU A 68 1.80 -3.73 14.99
N VAL A 69 3.05 -3.83 14.56
CA VAL A 69 4.22 -3.94 15.44
C VAL A 69 4.32 -2.71 16.35
N VAL A 70 4.25 -1.50 15.78
CA VAL A 70 4.32 -0.24 16.54
C VAL A 70 3.12 -0.08 17.49
N SER A 71 1.91 -0.46 17.07
CA SER A 71 0.70 -0.31 17.90
C SER A 71 0.63 -1.31 19.06
N LEU A 72 1.20 -2.51 18.92
CA LEU A 72 1.19 -3.54 19.96
C LEU A 72 2.35 -3.46 20.97
N GLY A 73 3.26 -2.50 20.81
CA GLY A 73 4.22 -2.17 21.87
C GLY A 73 5.66 -2.61 21.65
N SER A 74 6.08 -2.86 20.40
CA SER A 74 7.52 -2.76 20.06
C SER A 74 8.06 -1.35 20.36
#